data_AF-A0A4R8BBI9-F1
#
_entry.id   AF-A0A4R8BBI9-F1
#
_cell.length_a   1.000
_cell.length_b   1.000
_cell.length_c   1.000
_cell.angle_alpha   90.00
_cell.angle_beta   90.00
_cell.angle_gamma   90.00
#
_symmetry.space_group_name_H-M   'P 1'
#
loop_
_entity.id
_entity.type
_entity.pdbx_description
1 polymer ?
#
loop_
_entity_poly.entity_id
_entity_poly.type
_entity_poly.pdbx_seq_one_letter_code
_entity_poly.pdbx_strand_id
1 'polypeptide(L)'
;MIKYIRQVLIILTLFSFVIVYAHKDRIEIPQSFVFTLKSKEVIRFNSSDSKLEKFCEDIVSKKVELSEVQLYYKTGEVVTVQSDGVNWTLLKITFRGKSLYVPENKIKKISEIHFSTLNLFWSGESNAFNSHYLCLRFYIGTKRSFDVFPNLELHFENRKFSKAEVWVQTSENSRHGKAF
;
A
#
# COMPACT_ATOMS: atom_id res chain seq x y z
N MET A 1 -32.57 10.93 48.12
CA MET A 1 -32.83 10.62 46.69
C MET A 1 -31.94 11.43 45.74
N ILE A 2 -31.84 12.76 45.88
CA ILE A 2 -31.05 13.65 45.01
C ILE A 2 -29.53 13.37 44.99
N LYS A 3 -28.93 12.94 46.12
CA LYS A 3 -27.48 12.61 46.20
C LYS A 3 -27.08 11.38 45.36
N TYR A 4 -27.96 10.39 45.25
CA TYR A 4 -27.69 9.16 44.48
C TYR A 4 -27.71 9.41 42.97
N ILE A 5 -28.64 10.25 42.50
CA ILE A 5 -28.75 10.65 41.08
C ILE A 5 -27.47 11.38 40.63
N ARG A 6 -26.89 12.20 41.50
CA ARG A 6 -25.67 12.96 41.21
C ARG A 6 -24.43 12.08 41.06
N GLN A 7 -24.33 10.98 41.82
CA GLN A 7 -23.23 10.01 41.69
C GLN A 7 -23.37 9.16 40.43
N VAL A 8 -24.60 8.77 40.05
CA VAL A 8 -24.87 8.04 38.81
C VAL A 8 -24.51 8.87 37.58
N LEU A 9 -24.78 10.19 37.60
CA LEU A 9 -24.42 11.09 36.51
C LEU A 9 -22.90 11.24 36.31
N ILE A 10 -22.12 11.23 37.41
CA ILE A 10 -20.65 11.32 37.37
C ILE A 10 -20.04 10.03 36.79
N ILE A 11 -20.62 8.87 37.10
CA ILE A 11 -20.17 7.58 36.55
C ILE A 11 -20.51 7.50 35.05
N LEU A 12 -21.71 7.95 34.63
CA LEU A 12 -22.11 7.99 33.22
C LEU A 12 -21.25 8.95 32.38
N THR A 13 -20.84 10.09 32.95
CA THR A 13 -19.93 11.02 32.27
C THR A 13 -18.50 10.48 32.17
N LEU A 14 -18.03 9.70 33.15
CA LEU A 14 -16.73 9.00 33.05
C LEU A 14 -16.75 7.89 31.99
N PHE A 15 -17.88 7.20 31.81
CA PHE A 15 -18.03 6.21 30.73
C PHE A 15 -18.11 6.84 29.33
N SER A 16 -18.60 8.07 29.17
CA SER A 16 -18.56 8.78 27.87
C SER A 16 -17.17 9.27 27.45
N PHE A 17 -16.18 9.25 28.37
CA PHE A 17 -14.77 9.50 28.06
C PHE A 17 -13.95 8.22 27.86
N VAL A 18 -14.57 7.04 27.90
CA VAL A 18 -13.99 5.86 27.23
C VAL A 18 -14.21 6.08 25.74
N ILE A 19 -13.32 6.91 25.23
CA ILE A 19 -13.15 7.31 23.85
C ILE A 19 -13.39 6.10 22.97
N VAL A 20 -14.45 6.16 22.17
CA VAL A 20 -14.53 5.42 20.92
C VAL A 20 -13.32 5.85 20.12
N TYR A 21 -12.19 5.18 20.31
CA TYR A 21 -11.07 5.21 19.38
C TYR A 21 -11.60 4.47 18.15
N ALA A 22 -12.39 5.17 17.33
CA ALA A 22 -12.54 4.81 15.94
C ALA A 22 -11.13 4.82 15.39
N HIS A 23 -10.55 3.63 15.20
CA HIS A 23 -9.23 3.47 14.62
C HIS A 23 -9.29 4.14 13.25
N LYS A 24 -8.78 5.37 13.15
CA LYS A 24 -8.82 6.13 11.91
C LYS A 24 -7.99 5.38 10.89
N ASP A 25 -8.64 4.94 9.81
CA ASP A 25 -7.94 4.41 8.66
C ASP A 25 -7.05 5.53 8.09
N ARG A 26 -5.77 5.19 7.94
CA ARG A 26 -4.72 6.07 7.44
C ARG A 26 -4.31 5.57 6.07
N ILE A 27 -4.05 6.52 5.18
CA ILE A 27 -3.54 6.27 3.85
C ILE A 27 -2.29 7.12 3.71
N GLU A 28 -1.20 6.51 3.26
CA GLU A 28 0.02 7.22 2.91
C GLU A 28 0.37 6.93 1.45
N ILE A 29 0.60 8.02 0.72
CA ILE A 29 1.00 8.03 -0.68
C ILE A 29 2.51 8.29 -0.72
N PRO A 30 3.28 7.67 -1.63
CA PRO A 30 4.70 7.94 -1.75
C PRO A 30 4.97 9.44 -1.95
N GLN A 31 5.99 9.97 -1.28
CA GLN A 31 6.47 11.34 -1.43
C GLN A 31 7.50 11.46 -2.57
N SER A 32 8.31 10.41 -2.75
CA SER A 32 9.30 10.35 -3.82
C SER A 32 9.53 8.92 -4.32
N PHE A 33 10.03 8.86 -5.54
CA PHE A 33 10.22 7.66 -6.34
C PHE A 33 11.66 7.67 -6.85
N VAL A 34 12.35 6.54 -6.68
CA VAL A 34 13.68 6.32 -7.25
C VAL A 34 13.62 5.07 -8.11
N PHE A 35 13.81 5.25 -9.41
CA PHE A 35 13.81 4.19 -10.41
C PHE A 35 15.25 3.93 -10.84
N THR A 36 15.72 2.70 -10.71
CA THR A 36 17.00 2.27 -11.25
C THR A 36 16.74 1.42 -12.48
N LEU A 37 17.11 1.95 -13.65
CA LEU A 37 16.95 1.27 -14.92
C LEU A 37 17.89 0.07 -15.04
N LYS A 38 17.62 -0.82 -15.99
CA LYS A 38 18.53 -1.94 -16.30
C LYS A 38 19.91 -1.46 -16.79
N SER A 39 19.95 -0.29 -17.44
CA SER A 39 21.18 0.43 -17.82
C SER A 39 22.00 0.95 -16.62
N LYS A 40 21.49 0.82 -15.38
CA LYS A 40 22.02 1.41 -14.14
C LYS A 40 21.84 2.92 -14.03
N GLU A 41 21.16 3.56 -14.98
CA GLU A 41 20.71 4.94 -14.83
C GLU A 41 19.68 5.04 -13.68
N VAL A 42 19.80 6.09 -12.88
CA VAL A 42 18.91 6.34 -11.74
C VAL A 42 18.09 7.60 -11.99
N ILE A 43 16.78 7.44 -12.06
CA ILE A 43 15.80 8.50 -12.29
C ILE A 43 15.03 8.73 -11.00
N ARG A 44 14.80 10.00 -10.64
CA ARG A 44 14.12 10.40 -9.42
C ARG A 44 12.93 11.30 -9.74
N PHE A 45 11.83 11.08 -9.04
CA PHE A 45 10.64 11.93 -9.08
C PHE A 45 10.14 12.21 -7.67
N ASN A 46 9.62 13.41 -7.46
CA ASN A 46 8.67 13.69 -6.39
C ASN A 46 7.26 13.31 -6.84
N SER A 47 6.37 13.09 -5.88
CA SER A 47 4.97 12.75 -6.16
C SER A 47 4.20 13.81 -6.93
N SER A 48 4.64 15.08 -6.85
CA SER A 48 4.06 16.21 -7.59
C SER A 48 4.62 16.39 -9.00
N ASP A 49 5.60 15.60 -9.44
CA ASP A 49 6.21 15.78 -10.75
C ASP A 49 5.25 15.37 -11.88
N SER A 50 4.97 16.31 -12.78
CA SER A 50 4.02 16.11 -13.90
C SER A 50 4.43 15.00 -14.89
N LYS A 51 5.70 14.59 -14.88
CA LYS A 51 6.24 13.54 -15.75
C LYS A 51 6.14 12.13 -15.12
N LEU A 52 5.86 12.03 -13.82
CA LEU A 52 5.86 10.77 -13.09
C LEU A 52 4.84 9.77 -13.64
N GLU A 53 3.62 10.25 -13.92
CA GLU A 53 2.54 9.40 -14.43
C GLU A 53 2.91 8.78 -15.77
N LYS A 54 3.33 9.61 -16.73
CA LYS A 54 3.81 9.15 -18.04
C LYS A 54 4.99 8.18 -17.92
N PHE A 55 5.93 8.44 -17.02
CA PHE A 55 7.07 7.54 -16.81
C PHE A 55 6.62 6.18 -16.27
N CYS A 56 5.67 6.16 -15.32
CA CYS A 56 5.05 4.92 -14.85
C CYS A 56 4.33 4.16 -15.98
N GLU A 57 3.64 4.86 -16.88
CA GLU A 57 3.01 4.24 -18.06
C GLU A 57 4.03 3.67 -19.05
N ASP A 58 5.17 4.33 -19.24
CA ASP A 58 6.25 3.85 -20.09
C ASP A 58 6.92 2.57 -19.52
N ILE A 59 6.91 2.40 -18.19
CA ILE A 59 7.29 1.14 -17.53
C ILE A 59 6.27 0.04 -17.82
N VAL A 60 4.96 0.30 -17.62
CA VAL A 60 3.89 -0.69 -17.85
C VAL A 60 3.83 -1.12 -19.32
N SER A 61 4.07 -0.17 -20.24
CA SER A 61 4.12 -0.44 -21.69
C SER A 61 5.46 -1.01 -22.17
N LYS A 62 6.38 -1.33 -21.25
CA LYS A 62 7.69 -1.95 -21.51
C LYS A 62 8.62 -1.13 -22.40
N LYS A 63 8.41 0.19 -22.48
CA LYS A 63 9.37 1.11 -23.13
C LYS A 63 10.58 1.38 -22.22
N VAL A 64 10.40 1.21 -20.91
CA VAL A 64 11.43 1.38 -19.89
C VAL A 64 11.57 0.07 -19.11
N GLU A 65 12.78 -0.50 -19.10
CA GLU A 65 13.11 -1.67 -18.30
C GLU A 65 13.77 -1.27 -16.98
N LEU A 66 13.23 -1.80 -15.88
CA LEU A 66 13.69 -1.51 -14.53
C LEU A 66 14.52 -2.66 -13.95
N SER A 67 15.45 -2.33 -13.08
CA SER A 67 16.09 -3.28 -12.17
C SER A 67 15.59 -3.11 -10.73
N GLU A 68 15.30 -1.89 -10.32
CA GLU A 68 14.78 -1.59 -8.97
C GLU A 68 13.89 -0.33 -8.97
N VAL A 69 12.89 -0.33 -8.08
CA VAL A 69 12.11 0.84 -7.69
C VAL A 69 12.11 0.97 -6.18
N GLN A 70 12.33 2.18 -5.68
CA GLN A 70 12.16 2.53 -4.28
C GLN A 70 11.16 3.68 -4.14
N LEU A 71 10.16 3.47 -3.29
CA LEU A 71 9.09 4.42 -3.01
C LEU A 71 9.22 4.85 -1.55
N TYR A 72 9.37 6.15 -1.33
CA TYR A 72 9.64 6.72 -0.01
C TYR A 72 8.39 7.40 0.53
N TYR A 73 8.00 7.04 1.75
CA TYR A 73 6.80 7.56 2.41
C TYR A 73 7.16 8.58 3.49
N LYS A 74 6.26 9.53 3.78
CA LYS A 74 6.51 10.56 4.79
C LYS A 74 6.72 9.97 6.19
N THR A 75 6.07 8.85 6.45
CA THR A 75 6.13 8.09 7.70
C THR A 75 7.47 7.36 7.89
N GLY A 76 8.33 7.33 6.86
CA GLY A 76 9.70 6.80 6.89
C GLY A 76 9.84 5.38 6.33
N GLU A 77 8.74 4.74 5.93
CA GLU A 77 8.76 3.49 5.19
C GLU A 77 9.35 3.66 3.80
N VAL A 78 9.98 2.60 3.33
CA VAL A 78 10.43 2.46 1.94
C VAL A 78 9.86 1.16 1.37
N VAL A 79 9.09 1.25 0.30
CA VAL A 79 8.74 0.07 -0.49
C VAL A 79 9.79 -0.13 -1.57
N THR A 80 10.39 -1.31 -1.61
CA THR A 80 11.38 -1.69 -2.63
C THR A 80 10.82 -2.80 -3.50
N VAL A 81 10.89 -2.62 -4.81
CA VAL A 81 10.52 -3.62 -5.82
C VAL A 81 11.72 -3.86 -6.73
N GLN A 82 12.10 -5.12 -6.98
CA GLN A 82 13.20 -5.47 -7.90
C GLN A 82 12.72 -6.39 -9.02
N SER A 83 13.40 -6.34 -10.16
CA SER A 83 13.15 -7.16 -11.33
C SER A 83 14.45 -7.72 -11.90
N ASP A 84 14.39 -8.94 -12.44
CA ASP A 84 15.47 -9.53 -13.26
C ASP A 84 15.38 -9.10 -14.75
N GLY A 85 14.43 -8.22 -15.08
CA GLY A 85 14.12 -7.75 -16.43
C GLY A 85 12.96 -8.52 -17.08
N VAL A 86 12.52 -9.64 -16.52
CA VAL A 86 11.37 -10.42 -16.99
C VAL A 86 10.31 -10.53 -15.91
N ASN A 87 10.73 -10.86 -14.68
CA ASN A 87 9.87 -11.09 -13.54
C ASN A 87 10.27 -10.18 -12.38
N TRP A 88 9.29 -9.82 -11.56
CA TRP A 88 9.56 -9.25 -10.25
C TRP A 88 10.18 -10.31 -9.33
N THR A 89 11.26 -9.94 -8.64
CA THR A 89 12.04 -10.85 -7.79
C THR A 89 11.96 -10.48 -6.32
N LEU A 90 11.67 -9.22 -6.00
CA LEU A 90 11.55 -8.72 -4.64
C LEU A 90 10.40 -7.72 -4.54
N LEU A 91 9.60 -7.83 -3.49
CA LEU A 91 8.74 -6.77 -3.00
C LEU A 91 8.84 -6.77 -1.47
N LYS A 92 9.34 -5.67 -0.91
CA LYS A 92 9.48 -5.52 0.55
C LYS A 92 9.13 -4.12 1.02
N ILE A 93 8.73 -4.02 2.28
CA ILE A 93 8.54 -2.76 3.00
C ILE A 93 9.62 -2.68 4.07
N THR A 94 10.39 -1.60 4.13
CA THR A 94 11.47 -1.42 5.10
C THR A 94 11.22 -0.20 5.97
N PHE A 95 11.47 -0.33 7.27
CA PHE A 95 11.42 0.77 8.23
C PHE A 95 12.50 0.57 9.30
N ARG A 96 13.36 1.59 9.49
CA ARG A 96 14.45 1.57 10.51
C ARG A 96 15.26 0.27 10.53
N GLY A 97 15.66 -0.21 9.35
CA GLY A 97 16.48 -1.42 9.17
C GLY A 97 15.74 -2.76 9.28
N LYS A 98 14.43 -2.76 9.56
CA LYS A 98 13.59 -3.98 9.55
C LYS A 98 12.80 -4.06 8.26
N SER A 99 12.50 -5.27 7.79
CA SER A 99 11.79 -5.50 6.53
C SER A 99 10.63 -6.48 6.67
N LEU A 100 9.54 -6.18 5.98
CA LEU A 100 8.43 -7.10 5.68
C LEU A 100 8.58 -7.56 4.23
N TYR A 101 8.51 -8.86 4.01
CA TYR A 101 8.70 -9.45 2.68
C TYR A 101 7.39 -10.04 2.18
N VAL A 102 7.13 -9.86 0.88
CA VAL A 102 6.08 -10.61 0.17
C VAL A 102 6.69 -11.92 -0.32
N PRO A 103 5.98 -13.07 -0.19
CA PRO A 103 6.47 -14.34 -0.71
C PRO A 103 6.72 -14.32 -2.22
N GLU A 104 7.84 -14.90 -2.65
CA GLU A 104 8.29 -14.92 -4.05
C GLU A 104 7.25 -15.53 -5.00
N ASN A 105 6.54 -16.58 -4.56
CA ASN A 105 5.48 -17.21 -5.34
C ASN A 105 4.26 -16.31 -5.60
N LYS A 106 4.06 -15.26 -4.78
CA LYS A 106 3.06 -14.22 -5.05
C LYS A 106 3.62 -13.17 -5.99
N ILE A 107 4.87 -12.73 -5.75
CA ILE A 107 5.55 -11.72 -6.57
C ILE A 107 5.60 -12.14 -8.05
N LYS A 108 5.96 -13.39 -8.34
CA LYS A 108 6.06 -13.93 -9.71
C LYS A 108 4.74 -13.91 -10.51
N LYS A 109 3.59 -13.79 -9.84
CA LYS A 109 2.28 -13.72 -10.52
C LYS A 109 1.92 -12.31 -10.95
N ILE A 110 2.63 -11.30 -10.46
CA ILE A 110 2.38 -9.91 -10.79
C ILE A 110 3.00 -9.65 -12.17
N SER A 111 2.20 -9.33 -13.17
CA SER A 111 2.71 -9.08 -14.53
C SER A 111 3.25 -7.65 -14.66
N GLU A 112 2.42 -6.67 -14.33
CA GLU A 112 2.75 -5.24 -14.40
C GLU A 112 2.32 -4.54 -13.11
N ILE A 113 3.08 -3.52 -12.70
CA ILE A 113 2.81 -2.70 -11.51
C ILE A 113 2.68 -1.24 -11.92
N HIS A 114 1.57 -0.60 -11.54
CA HIS A 114 1.38 0.85 -11.71
C HIS A 114 1.93 1.57 -10.48
N PHE A 115 3.24 1.86 -10.47
CA PHE A 115 3.96 2.33 -9.28
C PHE A 115 3.40 3.61 -8.64
N SER A 116 2.84 4.53 -9.43
CA SER A 116 2.22 5.77 -8.92
C SER A 116 0.99 5.52 -8.04
N THR A 117 0.41 4.32 -8.09
CA THR A 117 -0.81 3.95 -7.35
C THR A 117 -0.53 3.20 -6.05
N LEU A 118 0.74 3.03 -5.71
CA LEU A 118 1.18 2.16 -4.62
C LEU A 118 1.14 2.85 -3.27
N ASN A 119 0.09 2.55 -2.51
CA ASN A 119 -0.28 3.24 -1.29
C ASN A 119 -0.27 2.30 -0.07
N LEU A 120 0.10 2.83 1.09
CA LEU A 120 0.04 2.12 2.37
C LEU A 120 -1.25 2.47 3.10
N PHE A 121 -1.96 1.45 3.58
CA PHE A 121 -3.19 1.56 4.35
C PHE A 121 -3.01 0.87 5.70
N TRP A 122 -3.34 1.54 6.79
CA TRP A 122 -3.26 0.95 8.13
C TRP A 122 -4.18 1.69 9.11
N SER A 123 -4.36 1.17 10.31
CA SER A 123 -5.18 1.81 11.33
C SER A 123 -4.50 1.71 12.71
N GLY A 124 -4.73 2.70 13.58
CA GLY A 124 -4.20 2.74 14.94
C GLY A 124 -2.84 3.44 15.10
N GLU A 125 -1.78 2.88 14.53
CA GLU A 125 -0.39 3.31 14.80
C GLU A 125 0.03 4.57 14.01
N SER A 126 1.17 5.15 14.41
CA SER A 126 1.72 6.35 13.77
C SER A 126 2.34 6.10 12.39
N ASN A 127 2.60 4.83 12.06
CA ASN A 127 3.18 4.40 10.78
C ASN A 127 2.62 3.01 10.42
N ALA A 128 2.63 2.71 9.13
CA ALA A 128 2.11 1.50 8.54
C ALA A 128 2.90 0.27 8.99
N PHE A 129 4.24 0.37 9.03
CA PHE A 129 5.11 -0.77 9.33
C PHE A 129 4.87 -1.38 10.72
N ASN A 130 4.62 -0.55 11.72
CA ASN A 130 4.38 -0.99 13.09
C ASN A 130 2.92 -1.41 13.34
N SER A 131 2.03 -1.23 12.37
CA SER A 131 0.62 -1.50 12.58
C SER A 131 0.33 -2.99 12.74
N HIS A 132 -0.70 -3.30 13.54
CA HIS A 132 -1.23 -4.66 13.60
C HIS A 132 -1.76 -5.11 12.25
N TYR A 133 -2.41 -4.20 11.50
CA TYR A 133 -2.93 -4.42 10.16
C TYR A 133 -2.36 -3.38 9.19
N LEU A 134 -1.60 -3.85 8.22
CA LEU A 134 -1.09 -3.08 7.10
C LEU A 134 -1.58 -3.69 5.79
N CYS A 135 -2.12 -2.89 4.90
CA CYS A 135 -2.41 -3.25 3.52
C CYS A 135 -1.58 -2.39 2.57
N LEU A 136 -0.86 -3.03 1.66
CA LEU A 136 -0.24 -2.39 0.53
C LEU A 136 -1.12 -2.60 -0.70
N ARG A 137 -1.56 -1.50 -1.33
CA ARG A 137 -2.56 -1.52 -2.40
C ARG A 137 -2.05 -0.80 -3.63
N PHE A 138 -2.20 -1.39 -4.81
CA PHE A 138 -1.78 -0.82 -6.09
C PHE A 138 -2.46 -1.49 -7.29
N TYR A 139 -2.55 -0.78 -8.41
CA TYR A 139 -3.04 -1.36 -9.66
C TYR A 139 -2.00 -2.25 -10.33
N ILE A 140 -2.50 -3.32 -10.95
CA ILE A 140 -1.70 -4.28 -11.71
C ILE A 140 -2.28 -4.55 -13.09
N GLY A 141 -1.44 -5.05 -13.98
CA GLY A 141 -1.85 -5.50 -15.31
C GLY A 141 -2.09 -4.37 -16.32
N THR A 142 -2.47 -4.76 -17.54
CA THR A 142 -2.76 -3.84 -18.65
C THR A 142 -4.23 -3.83 -19.07
N LYS A 143 -5.02 -4.82 -18.63
CA LYS A 143 -6.43 -4.95 -18.98
C LYS A 143 -7.30 -4.21 -17.96
N ARG A 144 -8.22 -3.39 -18.46
CA ARG A 144 -9.23 -2.71 -17.65
C ARG A 144 -10.56 -3.46 -17.72
N SER A 145 -11.35 -3.34 -16.65
CA SER A 145 -12.76 -3.71 -16.63
C SER A 145 -13.54 -2.49 -16.16
N PHE A 146 -14.49 -2.02 -16.96
CA PHE A 146 -15.20 -0.75 -16.72
C PHE A 146 -14.22 0.42 -16.46
N ASP A 147 -13.21 0.56 -17.33
CA ASP A 147 -12.16 1.58 -17.26
C ASP A 147 -11.28 1.61 -15.99
N VAL A 148 -11.37 0.56 -15.16
CA VAL A 148 -10.57 0.42 -13.95
C VAL A 148 -9.61 -0.77 -14.08
N PHE A 149 -8.35 -0.58 -13.69
CA PHE A 149 -7.37 -1.66 -13.60
C PHE A 149 -7.65 -2.55 -12.38
N PRO A 150 -7.33 -3.86 -12.44
CA PRO A 150 -7.30 -4.71 -11.27
C PRO A 150 -6.45 -4.12 -10.15
N ASN A 151 -6.93 -4.21 -8.92
CA ASN A 151 -6.25 -3.73 -7.74
C ASN A 151 -5.73 -4.90 -6.91
N LEU A 152 -4.42 -4.94 -6.66
CA LEU A 152 -3.78 -5.94 -5.80
C LEU A 152 -3.63 -5.37 -4.40
N GLU A 153 -4.13 -6.12 -3.42
CA GLU A 153 -3.99 -5.83 -1.99
C GLU A 153 -3.10 -6.89 -1.34
N LEU A 154 -1.99 -6.46 -0.75
CA LEU A 154 -1.05 -7.29 -0.01
C LEU A 154 -1.17 -6.95 1.47
N HIS A 155 -1.66 -7.90 2.25
CA HIS A 155 -1.94 -7.71 3.66
C HIS A 155 -0.82 -8.24 4.53
N PHE A 156 -0.54 -7.50 5.59
CA PHE A 156 0.40 -7.84 6.62
C PHE A 156 -0.29 -7.74 7.97
N GLU A 157 -0.19 -8.81 8.75
CA GLU A 157 -0.74 -8.90 10.10
C GLU A 157 0.40 -9.20 11.07
N ASN A 158 0.43 -8.50 12.19
CA ASN A 158 1.48 -8.68 13.19
C ASN A 158 2.90 -8.59 12.58
N ARG A 159 3.09 -7.70 11.60
CA ARG A 159 4.36 -7.49 10.88
C ARG A 159 4.84 -8.74 10.12
N LYS A 160 3.90 -9.51 9.56
CA LYS A 160 4.18 -10.64 8.67
C LYS A 160 3.17 -10.62 7.53
N PHE A 161 3.59 -11.06 6.34
CA PHE A 161 2.66 -11.24 5.24
C PHE A 161 1.56 -12.24 5.63
N SER A 162 0.30 -11.89 5.42
CA SER A 162 -0.86 -12.74 5.74
C SER A 162 -1.55 -13.25 4.48
N LYS A 163 -1.96 -12.35 3.58
CA LYS A 163 -2.71 -12.70 2.36
C LYS A 163 -2.48 -11.71 1.21
N ALA A 164 -2.82 -12.15 0.01
CA ALA A 164 -2.89 -11.31 -1.17
C ALA A 164 -4.24 -11.52 -1.87
N GLU A 165 -4.91 -10.42 -2.21
CA GLU A 165 -6.21 -10.41 -2.87
C GLU A 165 -6.15 -9.51 -4.11
N VAL A 166 -6.74 -9.98 -5.21
CA VAL A 166 -6.94 -9.14 -6.40
C VAL A 166 -8.42 -8.80 -6.55
N TRP A 167 -8.69 -7.51 -6.69
CA TRP A 167 -10.01 -6.95 -6.85
C TRP A 167 -10.20 -6.52 -8.30
N VAL A 168 -11.21 -7.09 -8.96
CA VAL A 168 -11.57 -6.77 -10.35
C VAL A 168 -12.98 -6.19 -10.38
N GLN A 169 -13.17 -5.12 -11.15
CA GLN A 169 -14.48 -4.52 -11.36
C GLN A 169 -15.36 -5.46 -12.22
N THR A 170 -16.58 -5.75 -11.77
CA THR A 170 -17.52 -6.66 -12.44
C THR A 170 -18.78 -5.96 -12.97
N SER A 171 -19.10 -4.78 -12.44
CA SER A 171 -20.09 -3.84 -12.97
C SER A 171 -19.71 -2.42 -12.55
N GLU A 172 -20.39 -1.37 -13.03
CA GLU A 172 -20.08 0.02 -12.64
C GLU A 172 -19.97 0.24 -11.11
N ASN A 173 -20.79 -0.48 -10.33
CA ASN A 173 -20.88 -0.34 -8.88
C ASN A 173 -20.43 -1.59 -8.10
N SER A 174 -19.80 -2.58 -8.75
CA SER A 174 -19.43 -3.84 -8.10
C SER A 174 -18.01 -4.29 -8.40
N ARG A 175 -17.38 -4.88 -7.39
CA ARG A 175 -16.05 -5.49 -7.45
C ARG A 175 -16.10 -6.88 -6.86
N HIS A 176 -15.27 -7.76 -7.43
CA HIS A 176 -15.07 -9.09 -6.91
C HIS A 176 -13.60 -9.26 -6.49
N GLY A 177 -13.39 -9.59 -5.21
CA GLY A 177 -12.10 -9.94 -4.66
C GLY A 177 -11.89 -11.45 -4.71
N LYS A 178 -10.69 -11.87 -5.12
CA LYS A 178 -10.27 -13.28 -5.08
C LYS A 178 -8.85 -13.40 -4.55
N ALA A 179 -8.55 -14.55 -3.95
CA ALA A 179 -7.18 -14.86 -3.53
C ALA A 179 -6.23 -14.84 -4.75
N PHE A 180 -5.07 -14.21 -4.57
CA PHE A 180 -4.05 -14.02 -5.61
C PHE A 180 -3.02 -15.15 -5.64
#